data_AF-A0A820NR72-F1
#
_entry.id   AF-A0A820NR72-F1
#
_cell.length_a   1.000
_cell.length_b   1.000
_cell.length_c   1.000
_cell.angle_alpha   90.00
_cell.angle_beta   90.00
_cell.angle_gamma   90.00
#
_symmetry.space_group_name_H-M   'P 1'
#
loop_
_entity.id
_entity.type
_entity.pdbx_description
1 polymer ?
#
loop_
_entity_poly.entity_id
_entity_poly.type
_entity_poly.pdbx_seq_one_letter_code
_entity_poly.pdbx_strand_id
1 'polypeptide(L)' 'EIQGREKLSPLFEDFLDQCLEVDVDKRATAAQLLQHQFLKISKPLQSLVPLINAARESIKRNG' A
#
# COMPACT_ATOMS: atom_id res chain seq x y z
N GLU A 1 -14.36 8.65 -2.96
CA GLU A 1 -14.15 7.60 -1.92
C GLU A 1 -13.35 6.45 -2.50
N ILE A 2 -12.63 5.73 -1.63
CA ILE A 2 -11.86 4.54 -2.03
C ILE A 2 -12.83 3.37 -2.18
N GLN A 3 -12.89 2.78 -3.37
CA GLN A 3 -13.73 1.61 -3.63
C GLN A 3 -13.23 0.40 -2.81
N GLY A 4 -14.14 -0.26 -2.07
CA GLY A 4 -13.81 -1.42 -1.24
C GLY A 4 -13.13 -1.07 0.08
N ARG A 5 -13.33 0.15 0.61
CA ARG A 5 -12.76 0.62 1.88
C ARG A 5 -13.01 -0.36 3.03
N GLU A 6 -14.17 -1.01 3.05
CA GLU A 6 -14.56 -2.00 4.08
C GLU A 6 -13.66 -3.24 4.15
N LYS A 7 -12.84 -3.48 3.12
CA LYS A 7 -11.89 -4.61 3.04
C LYS A 7 -10.51 -4.24 3.56
N LEU A 8 -10.26 -2.97 3.84
CA LEU A 8 -8.97 -2.48 4.29
C LEU A 8 -8.86 -2.67 5.81
N SER A 9 -7.64 -2.80 6.30
CA SER A 9 -7.42 -2.76 7.75
C SER A 9 -7.46 -1.32 8.23
N PRO A 10 -7.85 -1.04 9.49
CA PRO A 10 -7.87 0.32 10.02
C PRO A 10 -6.54 1.07 9.86
N LEU A 11 -5.40 0.36 10.02
CA LEU A 11 -4.07 0.95 9.82
C LEU A 11 -3.79 1.29 8.36
N PHE A 12 -4.32 0.53 7.41
CA PHE A 12 -4.15 0.82 6.00
C PHE A 12 -5.06 1.96 5.56
N GLU A 13 -6.28 2.02 6.09
CA GLU A 13 -7.20 3.15 5.87
C GLU A 13 -6.57 4.48 6.33
N ASP A 14 -6.07 4.55 7.57
CA ASP A 14 -5.42 5.74 8.11
C ASP A 14 -4.19 6.16 7.29
N PHE A 15 -3.38 5.18 6.85
CA PHE A 15 -2.25 5.45 5.97
C PHE A 15 -2.69 6.10 4.64
N LEU A 16 -3.77 5.60 4.03
CA LEU A 16 -4.30 6.13 2.77
C LEU A 16 -4.93 7.52 2.98
N ASP A 17 -5.62 7.75 4.08
CA ASP A 17 -6.18 9.06 4.42
C ASP A 17 -5.08 10.11 4.56
N GLN A 18 -3.96 9.80 5.22
CA GLN A 18 -2.81 10.70 5.31
C GLN A 18 -2.11 10.95 3.96
N CYS A 19 -2.09 9.96 3.07
CA CYS A 19 -1.55 10.11 1.72
C CYS A 19 -2.44 10.96 0.82
N LEU A 20 -3.76 10.87 0.99
CA LEU A 20 -4.78 11.44 0.11
C LEU A 20 -5.47 12.67 0.72
N GLU A 21 -4.90 13.26 1.78
CA GLU A 21 -5.39 14.49 2.38
C GLU A 21 -5.42 15.63 1.35
N VAL A 22 -6.60 16.24 1.21
CA VAL A 22 -6.92 17.24 0.20
C VAL A 22 -6.20 18.55 0.53
N ASP A 23 -6.16 18.89 1.81
CA ASP A 23 -5.42 20.06 2.29
C ASP A 23 -3.90 19.79 2.25
N VAL A 24 -3.19 20.53 1.40
CA VAL A 24 -1.73 20.37 1.20
C VAL A 24 -0.98 20.57 2.52
N ASP A 25 -1.43 21.50 3.37
CA ASP A 25 -0.76 21.82 4.62
C ASP A 25 -0.96 20.74 5.68
N LYS A 26 -2.02 19.92 5.56
CA LYS A 26 -2.30 18.79 6.45
C LYS A 26 -1.75 17.47 5.92
N ARG A 27 -1.44 17.37 4.62
CA ARG A 27 -0.96 16.15 3.99
C ARG A 27 0.38 15.72 4.55
N ALA A 28 0.48 14.44 4.88
CA ALA A 28 1.72 13.89 5.44
C ALA A 28 2.85 13.90 4.40
N THR A 29 4.03 14.32 4.84
CA THR A 29 5.27 14.23 4.07
C THR A 29 5.78 12.80 3.99
N ALA A 30 6.66 12.51 3.03
CA ALA A 30 7.29 11.20 2.92
C ALA A 30 8.01 10.77 4.21
N ALA A 31 8.69 11.69 4.89
CA ALA A 31 9.38 11.41 6.15
C ALA A 31 8.41 11.01 7.27
N GLN A 32 7.23 11.65 7.34
CA GLN A 32 6.18 11.30 8.30
C GLN A 32 5.55 9.93 7.96
N LEU A 33 5.24 9.69 6.68
CA LEU A 33 4.65 8.43 6.22
C LEU A 33 5.56 7.22 6.47
N LEU A 34 6.89 7.38 6.35
CA LEU A 34 7.85 6.33 6.69
C LEU A 34 7.79 5.89 8.17
N GLN A 35 7.31 6.75 9.06
CA GLN A 35 7.15 6.43 10.48
C GLN A 35 5.78 5.81 10.81
N HIS A 36 4.87 5.76 9.85
CA HIS A 36 3.51 5.25 10.03
C HIS A 36 3.49 3.76 10.38
N GLN A 37 2.56 3.35 11.25
CA GLN A 37 2.48 1.96 11.75
C GLN A 37 2.23 0.94 10.64
N PHE A 38 1.50 1.33 9.59
CA PHE A 38 1.26 0.48 8.42
C PHE A 38 2.56 -0.01 7.76
N LEU A 39 3.59 0.84 7.64
CA LEU A 39 4.86 0.44 7.04
C LEU A 39 5.73 -0.39 7.98
N LYS A 40 5.53 -0.25 9.31
CA LYS A 40 6.23 -1.05 10.32
C LYS A 40 5.80 -2.52 10.33
N ILE A 41 4.59 -2.83 9.86
CA ILE A 41 4.08 -4.21 9.73
C ILE A 41 4.37 -4.80 8.34
N SER A 42 5.24 -4.17 7.54
CA SER A 42 5.60 -4.66 6.22
C SER A 42 6.28 -6.03 6.29
N LYS A 43 5.95 -6.88 5.31
CA LYS A 43 6.59 -8.19 5.17
C LYS A 43 7.98 -8.03 4.56
N PRO A 44 8.90 -8.98 4.82
CA PRO A 44 10.19 -9.01 4.13
C PRO A 44 10.04 -9.01 2.61
N LEU A 45 10.97 -8.40 1.89
CA LEU A 45 10.94 -8.30 0.41
C LEU A 45 10.83 -9.67 -0.27
N GLN A 46 11.39 -10.71 0.34
CA GLN A 46 11.33 -12.10 -0.13
C GLN A 46 9.88 -12.61 -0.26
N SER A 47 8.93 -12.05 0.50
CA SER A 47 7.50 -12.39 0.38
C SER A 47 6.90 -12.04 -0.99
N LEU A 48 7.54 -11.16 -1.77
CA LEU A 48 7.11 -10.78 -3.11
C LEU A 48 7.55 -11.77 -4.20
N VAL A 49 8.57 -12.60 -3.96
CA VAL A 49 9.08 -13.57 -4.95
C VAL A 49 7.99 -14.44 -5.58
N PRO A 50 7.09 -15.11 -4.83
CA PRO A 50 6.02 -15.91 -5.44
C PRO A 50 5.05 -15.08 -6.28
N LEU A 51 4.73 -13.84 -5.84
CA LEU A 51 3.84 -12.94 -6.57
C LEU A 51 4.47 -12.49 -7.90
N ILE A 52 5.77 -12.19 -7.90
CA ILE A 52 6.53 -11.82 -9.10
C ILE A 52 6.53 -12.98 -10.11
N ASN A 53 6.77 -14.22 -9.65
CA ASN A 53 6.76 -15.38 -10.53
C ASN A 53 5.37 -15.65 -11.11
N ALA A 54 4.31 -15.58 -10.28
CA ALA A 54 2.93 -15.73 -10.75
C ALA A 54 2.55 -14.66 -11.79
N ALA A 55 2.94 -13.40 -11.58
CA ALA A 55 2.71 -12.33 -12.55
C ALA A 55 3.44 -12.59 -13.88
N ARG A 56 4.70 -13.03 -13.83
CA ARG A 56 5.49 -13.40 -15.03
C ARG A 56 4.85 -14.54 -15.81
N GLU A 57 4.35 -15.56 -15.13
CA GLU A 57 3.66 -16.69 -15.77
C GLU A 57 2.34 -16.27 -16.41
N SER A 58 1.57 -15.40 -15.73
CA SER A 58 0.32 -14.84 -16.29
C SER A 58 0.58 -14.07 -17.57
N ILE A 59 1.61 -13.21 -17.60
CA ILE A 59 1.99 -12.47 -18.80
C ILE A 59 2.37 -13.42 -19.95
N LYS A 60 3.16 -14.47 -19.67
CA LYS A 60 3.54 -15.47 -20.68
C LYS A 60 2.36 -16.28 -21.22
N ARG A 61 1.29 -16.46 -20.45
CA ARG A 61 0.09 -17.19 -20.87
C ARG A 61 -0.86 -16.33 -21.71
N ASN A 62 -0.83 -15.01 -21.50
CA ASN A 62 -1.77 -14.06 -22.10
C ASN A 62 -1.17 -13.24 -23.25
N GLY A 63 0.13 -13.37 -23.52
CA GLY A 63 0.82 -12.76 -24.66
C GLY A 63 1.19 -13.82 -25.70
#